data_AF-A0AAV2S5F4-F1
#
_entry.id   AF-A0AAV2S5F4-F1
#
_cell.length_a   1.000
_cell.length_b   1.000
_cell.length_c   1.000
_cell.angle_alpha   90.00
_cell.angle_beta   90.00
_cell.angle_gamma   90.00
#
_symmetry.space_group_name_H-M   'P 1'
#
loop_
_entity.id
_entity.type
_entity.pdbx_description
1 polymer ?
#
loop_
_entity_poly.entity_id
_entity_poly.type
_entity_poly.pdbx_seq_one_letter_code
_entity_poly.pdbx_strand_id
1 'polypeptide(L)'
;YTVRGKGSDYFKINKDTGLLTTATYIDRELFSEYDLTVTVADQEHLEWYCQVRVVIDIEDVNDNEPIFDVNQSAVSVREDAPINSIITKVDAQDLDLGLNSLL
;
A
#
# COMPACT_ATOMS: atom_id res chain seq x y z
N TYR A 1 -9.06 -25.98 -1.71
CA TYR A 1 -9.23 -24.53 -1.44
C TYR A 1 -9.11 -23.70 -2.71
N THR A 2 -9.90 -22.63 -2.85
CA THR A 2 -9.78 -21.60 -3.89
C THR A 2 -9.97 -20.22 -3.26
N VAL A 3 -9.35 -19.18 -3.83
CA VAL A 3 -9.47 -17.79 -3.38
C VAL A 3 -10.08 -16.95 -4.50
N ARG A 4 -10.98 -16.03 -4.15
CA ARG A 4 -11.64 -15.09 -5.07
C ARG A 4 -11.77 -13.73 -4.41
N GLY A 5 -11.83 -12.67 -5.20
CA GLY A 5 -11.97 -11.30 -4.70
C GLY A 5 -11.16 -10.33 -5.54
N LYS A 6 -11.34 -9.03 -5.28
CA LYS A 6 -10.55 -7.98 -5.92
C LYS A 6 -9.11 -8.10 -5.42
N GLY A 7 -8.14 -8.19 -6.34
CA GLY A 7 -6.74 -8.40 -5.98
C GLY A 7 -6.39 -9.83 -5.57
N SER A 8 -7.26 -10.81 -5.79
CA SER A 8 -6.94 -12.22 -5.54
C SER A 8 -5.73 -12.73 -6.35
N ASP A 9 -5.39 -12.09 -7.47
CA ASP A 9 -4.21 -12.39 -8.28
C ASP A 9 -2.88 -12.14 -7.52
N TYR A 10 -2.90 -11.32 -6.46
CA TYR A 10 -1.76 -11.07 -5.59
C TYR A 10 -1.48 -12.21 -4.61
N PHE A 11 -2.41 -13.18 -4.49
CA PHE A 11 -2.35 -14.24 -3.51
C PHE A 11 -2.54 -15.61 -4.15
N LYS A 12 -1.91 -16.62 -3.53
CA LYS A 12 -2.04 -18.01 -3.93
C LYS A 12 -2.37 -18.85 -2.70
N ILE A 13 -3.40 -19.68 -2.83
CA ILE A 13 -3.78 -20.65 -1.81
C ILE A 13 -3.43 -22.07 -2.26
N ASN A 14 -2.78 -22.83 -1.39
CA ASN A 14 -2.53 -24.25 -1.62
C ASN A 14 -3.87 -25.02 -1.57
N LYS A 15 -4.15 -25.82 -2.59
CA LYS A 15 -5.44 -26.52 -2.74
C LYS A 15 -5.66 -27.62 -1.70
N ASP A 16 -4.59 -28.18 -1.15
CA ASP A 16 -4.59 -29.33 -0.23
C ASP A 16 -4.41 -28.89 1.23
N THR A 17 -3.52 -27.93 1.49
CA THR A 17 -3.20 -27.48 2.87
C THR A 17 -3.95 -26.22 3.30
N GLY A 18 -4.51 -25.46 2.36
CA GLY A 18 -5.15 -24.17 2.65
C GLY A 18 -4.18 -23.04 2.98
N LEU A 19 -2.86 -23.26 2.85
CA LEU A 19 -1.84 -22.23 3.08
C LEU A 19 -2.00 -21.10 2.05
N LEU A 20 -2.29 -19.88 2.54
CA LEU A 20 -2.35 -18.66 1.75
C LEU A 20 -0.99 -17.97 1.76
N THR A 21 -0.50 -17.59 0.58
CA THR A 21 0.81 -16.95 0.36
C THR A 21 0.68 -15.83 -0.64
N THR A 22 1.61 -14.89 -0.64
CA THR A 22 1.72 -13.87 -1.68
C THR A 22 2.26 -14.51 -2.97
N ALA A 23 1.71 -14.10 -4.11
CA ALA A 23 2.10 -14.59 -5.44
C ALA A 23 2.98 -13.59 -6.20
N THR A 24 2.85 -12.30 -5.89
CA THR A 24 3.55 -11.16 -6.52
C THR A 24 3.88 -10.12 -5.46
N TYR A 25 4.69 -9.13 -5.82
CA TYR A 25 4.88 -7.92 -5.03
C TYR A 25 3.54 -7.24 -4.76
N ILE A 26 3.37 -6.78 -3.52
CA ILE A 26 2.21 -6.02 -3.05
C ILE A 26 2.74 -4.67 -2.63
N ASP A 27 2.10 -3.64 -3.15
CA ASP A 27 2.40 -2.23 -2.89
C ASP A 27 1.23 -1.65 -2.09
N ARG A 28 1.54 -1.13 -0.91
CA ARG A 28 0.57 -0.64 0.07
C ARG A 28 -0.04 0.69 -0.38
N GLU A 29 0.73 1.51 -1.09
CA GLU A 29 0.35 2.81 -1.65
C GLU A 29 -0.72 2.65 -2.72
N LEU A 30 -0.71 1.53 -3.46
CA LEU A 30 -1.76 1.18 -4.41
C LEU A 30 -3.02 0.62 -3.72
N PHE A 31 -2.85 -0.35 -2.82
CA PHE A 31 -3.94 -1.00 -2.09
C PHE A 31 -3.51 -1.41 -0.68
N SER A 32 -4.09 -0.76 0.33
CA SER A 32 -3.79 -1.02 1.75
C SER A 32 -4.55 -2.21 2.35
N GLU A 33 -5.65 -2.65 1.72
CA GLU A 33 -6.51 -3.72 2.21
C GLU A 33 -7.02 -4.60 1.06
N TYR A 34 -7.07 -5.92 1.28
CA TYR A 34 -7.69 -6.88 0.38
C TYR A 34 -8.80 -7.67 1.09
N ASP A 35 -10.01 -7.60 0.55
CA ASP A 35 -11.16 -8.40 1.01
C ASP A 35 -11.37 -9.59 0.07
N LEU A 36 -11.00 -10.78 0.55
CA LEU A 36 -10.98 -12.02 -0.21
C LEU A 36 -11.96 -13.03 0.37
N THR A 37 -12.52 -13.87 -0.51
CA THR A 37 -13.36 -15.00 -0.14
C THR A 37 -12.63 -16.30 -0.47
N VAL A 38 -12.33 -17.09 0.56
CA VAL A 38 -11.79 -18.43 0.42
C VAL A 38 -12.93 -19.43 0.37
N THR A 39 -12.96 -20.28 -0.65
CA THR A 39 -13.92 -21.37 -0.79
C THR A 39 -13.20 -22.71 -0.63
N VAL A 40 -13.75 -23.59 0.20
CA VAL A 40 -13.37 -25.00 0.27
C VAL A 40 -14.55 -25.84 -0.20
N ALA A 41 -14.31 -26.81 -1.07
CA ALA A 41 -15.31 -27.72 -1.58
C ALA A 41 -14.79 -29.15 -1.43
N ASP A 42 -15.70 -30.09 -1.16
CA ASP A 42 -15.37 -31.51 -1.17
C ASP A 42 -14.98 -31.95 -2.59
N GLN A 43 -13.99 -32.83 -2.70
CA GLN A 43 -13.53 -33.35 -3.99
C GLN A 43 -14.59 -34.26 -4.63
N GLU A 44 -15.37 -34.99 -3.82
CA GLU A 44 -16.40 -35.91 -4.33
C GLU A 44 -17.76 -35.21 -4.53
N HIS A 45 -18.02 -34.15 -3.77
CA HIS A 45 -19.29 -33.41 -3.81
C HIS A 45 -19.03 -31.90 -3.94
N LEU A 46 -18.88 -31.44 -5.19
CA LEU A 46 -18.68 -30.02 -5.50
C LEU A 46 -19.82 -29.10 -5.00
N GLU A 47 -20.99 -29.67 -4.71
CA GLU A 47 -22.14 -28.97 -4.14
C GLU A 47 -21.97 -28.66 -2.65
N TRP A 48 -21.08 -29.39 -1.96
CA TRP A 48 -20.76 -29.17 -0.55
C TRP A 48 -19.53 -28.29 -0.47
N TYR A 49 -19.79 -27.00 -0.25
CA TYR A 49 -18.74 -26.01 -0.10
C TYR A 49 -19.00 -25.09 1.10
N CYS A 50 -17.91 -24.56 1.65
CA CYS A 50 -17.92 -23.53 2.67
C CYS A 50 -17.13 -22.33 2.18
N GLN A 51 -17.61 -21.14 2.51
CA GLN A 51 -16.94 -19.88 2.19
C GLN A 51 -16.60 -19.12 3.46
N VAL A 52 -15.41 -18.52 3.47
CA VAL A 52 -14.90 -17.70 4.57
C VAL A 52 -14.37 -16.39 3.99
N ARG A 53 -14.74 -15.28 4.63
CA ARG A 53 -14.20 -13.95 4.33
C ARG A 53 -12.87 -13.76 5.04
N VAL A 54 -11.87 -13.29 4.31
CA VAL A 54 -10.51 -13.05 4.77
C VAL A 54 -10.15 -11.61 4.39
N VAL A 55 -9.97 -10.76 5.39
CA VAL A 55 -9.51 -9.38 5.21
C VAL A 55 -8.01 -9.36 5.52
N ILE A 56 -7.23 -8.82 4.58
CA ILE A 56 -5.77 -8.73 4.67
C ILE A 56 -5.38 -7.27 4.65
N ASP A 57 -4.84 -6.79 5.77
CA ASP A 57 -4.23 -5.47 5.90
C ASP A 57 -2.76 -5.54 5.50
N ILE A 58 -2.31 -4.61 4.66
CA ILE A 58 -0.90 -4.50 4.25
C ILE A 58 -0.19 -3.52 5.18
N GLU A 59 0.88 -4.00 5.81
CA GLU A 59 1.72 -3.14 6.64
C GLU A 59 2.56 -2.21 5.78
N ASP A 60 2.74 -0.99 6.28
CA ASP A 60 3.54 0.04 5.66
C ASP A 60 5.04 -0.24 5.80
N VAL A 61 5.79 0.06 4.74
CA VAL A 61 7.26 -0.01 4.70
C VAL A 61 7.77 1.33 4.18
N ASN A 62 8.89 1.81 4.72
CA ASN A 62 9.53 3.01 4.20
C ASN A 62 10.20 2.70 2.85
N ASP A 63 9.44 2.80 1.77
CA ASP A 63 9.92 2.56 0.40
C ASP A 63 9.63 3.73 -0.56
N ASN A 64 9.01 4.81 -0.08
CA ASN A 64 8.90 6.05 -0.83
C ASN A 64 9.88 7.09 -0.27
N GLU A 65 10.61 7.77 -1.15
CA GLU A 65 11.46 8.88 -0.74
C GLU A 65 10.70 10.22 -0.82
N PRO A 66 10.96 11.18 0.09
CA PRO A 66 10.36 12.50 0.04
C PRO A 66 10.56 13.22 -1.29
N ILE A 67 9.46 13.64 -1.92
CA ILE A 67 9.49 14.40 -3.17
C ILE A 67 9.21 15.87 -2.87
N PHE A 68 10.12 16.75 -3.30
CA PHE A 68 9.98 18.20 -3.20
C PHE A 68 9.27 18.80 -4.42
N ASP A 69 8.41 19.79 -4.22
CA ASP A 69 7.81 20.52 -5.32
C ASP A 69 8.85 21.47 -5.96
N VAL A 70 9.36 21.07 -7.13
CA VAL A 70 10.42 21.75 -7.88
C VAL A 70 10.01 23.16 -8.34
N ASN A 71 8.71 23.49 -8.33
CA ASN A 71 8.24 24.84 -8.64
C ASN A 71 8.71 25.90 -7.61
N GLN A 72 9.23 25.48 -6.45
CA GLN A 72 9.76 26.36 -5.41
C GLN A 72 11.28 26.58 -5.49
N SER A 73 11.98 26.00 -6.46
CA SER A 73 13.45 26.00 -6.51
C SER A 73 14.10 27.32 -6.93
N ALA A 74 13.36 28.25 -7.54
CA ALA A 74 13.87 29.57 -7.93
C ALA A 74 13.26 30.67 -7.06
N VAL A 75 14.04 31.17 -6.09
CA VAL A 75 13.59 32.21 -5.16
C VAL A 75 14.48 33.43 -5.29
N SER A 76 13.87 34.59 -5.55
CA SER A 76 14.56 35.87 -5.60
C SER A 76 14.30 36.68 -4.33
N VAL A 77 15.36 37.13 -3.67
CA VAL A 77 15.29 38.01 -2.51
C VAL A 77 15.87 39.38 -2.87
N ARG A 78 15.30 40.45 -2.31
CA ARG A 78 15.85 41.79 -2.47
C ARG A 78 17.08 41.98 -1.58
N GLU A 79 18.06 42.73 -2.05
CA GLU A 79 19.29 43.01 -1.30
C GLU A 79 19.04 43.80 0.00
N ASP A 80 17.94 44.55 0.08
CA ASP A 80 17.53 45.36 1.23
C ASP A 80 16.62 44.61 2.21
N ALA A 81 16.50 43.28 2.09
CA ALA A 81 15.67 42.48 2.97
C ALA A 81 16.15 42.57 4.44
N PRO A 82 15.25 42.85 5.40
CA PRO A 82 15.61 42.94 6.81
C PRO A 82 16.04 41.59 7.39
N ILE A 83 16.81 41.62 8.48
CA ILE A 83 17.26 40.42 9.20
C ILE A 83 16.03 39.61 9.64
N ASN A 84 16.11 38.28 9.48
CA ASN A 84 15.04 37.31 9.72
C ASN A 84 13.90 37.30 8.70
N SER A 85 14.09 37.87 7.51
CA SER A 85 13.15 37.67 6.39
C SER A 85 13.08 36.20 5.99
N ILE A 86 11.87 35.64 5.97
CA ILE A 86 11.64 34.29 5.44
C ILE A 86 11.69 34.38 3.92
N ILE A 87 12.68 33.71 3.33
CA ILE A 87 12.96 33.78 1.89
C ILE A 87 12.07 32.78 1.14
N THR A 88 11.96 31.56 1.64
CA THR A 88 11.09 30.53 1.09
C THR A 88 10.70 29.52 2.17
N LYS A 89 9.61 28.79 1.91
CA LYS A 89 9.20 27.61 2.67
C LYS A 89 9.18 26.47 1.67
N VAL A 90 9.91 25.40 1.97
CA VAL A 90 9.97 24.19 1.17
C VAL A 90 9.14 23.13 1.87
N ASP A 91 8.26 22.49 1.13
CA ASP A 91 7.47 21.35 1.61
C ASP A 91 7.81 20.12 0.73
N ALA A 92 7.91 18.95 1.35
CA ALA A 92 8.01 17.68 0.65
C ALA A 92 6.76 16.84 0.91
N GLN A 93 6.53 15.86 0.04
CA GLN A 93 5.47 14.87 0.20
C GLN A 93 6.06 13.47 0.12
N ASP A 94 5.61 12.62 1.03
CA ASP A 94 5.96 11.21 1.12
C ASP A 94 4.65 10.40 1.17
N LEU A 95 4.56 9.33 0.36
CA LEU A 95 3.35 8.52 0.24
C LEU A 95 3.27 7.40 1.29
N ASP A 96 4.33 7.20 2.07
CA ASP A 96 4.35 6.26 3.19
C ASP A 96 3.36 6.68 4.30
N LEU A 97 3.17 5.87 5.34
CA LEU A 97 2.23 6.15 6.43
C LEU A 97 2.93 6.36 7.78
N GLY A 98 2.32 7.18 8.63
CA GLY A 98 2.77 7.36 10.01
C GLY A 98 4.21 7.89 10.11
N LEU A 99 5.06 7.18 10.84
CA LEU A 99 6.47 7.55 11.01
C LEU A 99 7.27 7.44 9.72
N ASN A 100 6.84 6.61 8.76
CA ASN A 100 7.56 6.48 7.50
C ASN A 100 7.30 7.67 6.58
N SER A 101 6.17 8.38 6.76
CA SER A 101 5.83 9.64 6.06
C SER A 101 6.37 10.90 6.75
N LEU A 102 7.03 10.76 7.91
CA LEU A 102 7.52 11.90 8.67
C LEU A 102 8.85 12.41 8.09
N LEU A 103 8.80 13.64 7.58
CA LEU A 103 9.94 14.42 7.09
C LEU A 103 10.86 14.94 8.20
#